data_AF-A0A164AS85-F1
#
_entry.id   AF-A0A164AS85-F1
#
_cell.length_a   1.000
_cell.length_b   1.000
_cell.length_c   1.000
_cell.angle_alpha   90.00
_cell.angle_beta   90.00
_cell.angle_gamma   90.00
#
_symmetry.space_group_name_H-M   'P 1'
#
loop_
_entity.id
_entity.type
_entity.pdbx_description
1 polymer ?
#
loop_
_entity_poly.entity_id
_entity_poly.type
_entity_poly.pdbx_seq_one_letter_code
_entity_poly.pdbx_strand_id
1 'polypeptide(L)'
;MPHPLAPLIRSLSQTSLLVAAGLGMAAPARPAVSVPIECRQQHQEWQNCRYESDQPGRSWQLEFENKTVRFHHDGSGRMKMQLNDNGDWTGVQARWIAERTLCWNDVCARGEIPLD
;
A
#
# COMPACT_ATOMS: atom_id res chain seq x y z
N MET A 1 -81.72 14.38 -8.76
CA MET A 1 -81.57 14.05 -10.20
C MET A 1 -80.82 15.21 -10.86
N PRO A 2 -79.87 15.05 -11.81
CA PRO A 2 -79.37 13.86 -12.50
C PRO A 2 -77.84 13.63 -12.35
N HIS A 3 -77.34 12.47 -12.80
CA HIS A 3 -75.94 12.22 -13.20
C HIS A 3 -75.73 12.63 -14.67
N PRO A 4 -74.50 12.91 -15.14
CA PRO A 4 -73.70 11.88 -15.86
C PRO A 4 -72.16 11.99 -15.69
N LEU A 5 -71.46 10.85 -15.54
CA LEU A 5 -70.59 10.13 -16.51
C LEU A 5 -69.18 10.71 -16.81
N ALA A 6 -68.18 10.08 -16.15
CA ALA A 6 -66.80 9.65 -16.52
C ALA A 6 -66.05 10.25 -17.74
N PRO A 7 -64.68 10.32 -17.72
CA PRO A 7 -63.89 9.11 -17.98
C PRO A 7 -62.62 8.90 -17.14
N LEU A 8 -62.21 7.63 -17.19
CA LEU A 8 -61.01 6.99 -16.67
C LEU A 8 -59.70 7.64 -17.11
N ILE A 9 -58.77 7.81 -16.16
CA ILE A 9 -57.34 7.79 -16.47
C ILE A 9 -56.69 6.76 -15.55
N ARG A 10 -56.34 5.62 -16.14
CA ARG A 10 -55.41 4.64 -15.59
C ARG A 10 -54.07 5.34 -15.41
N SER A 11 -53.52 5.36 -14.19
CA SER A 11 -52.11 5.67 -14.02
C SER A 11 -51.44 4.53 -13.27
N LEU A 12 -50.42 4.00 -13.93
CA LEU A 12 -49.77 2.74 -13.60
C LEU A 12 -48.99 2.84 -12.30
N SER A 13 -49.10 1.78 -11.51
CA SER A 13 -48.25 1.44 -10.38
C SER A 13 -46.77 1.55 -10.76
N GLN A 14 -46.02 2.38 -10.04
CA GLN A 14 -44.56 2.31 -10.01
C GLN A 14 -44.14 1.79 -8.64
N THR A 15 -43.97 0.47 -8.58
CA THR A 15 -43.23 -0.21 -7.52
C THR A 15 -41.75 0.16 -7.66
N SER A 16 -41.30 1.15 -6.89
CA SER A 16 -39.89 1.47 -6.75
C SER A 16 -39.19 0.36 -5.95
N LEU A 17 -38.53 -0.56 -6.66
CA LEU A 17 -37.57 -1.51 -6.11
C LEU A 17 -36.32 -0.73 -5.64
N LEU A 18 -36.17 -0.53 -4.34
CA LEU A 18 -34.93 -0.07 -3.73
C LEU A 18 -33.93 -1.23 -3.72
N VAL A 19 -33.09 -1.31 -4.75
CA VAL A 19 -31.90 -2.17 -4.76
C VAL A 19 -30.83 -1.47 -3.92
N ALA A 20 -30.70 -1.86 -2.66
CA ALA A 20 -29.57 -1.47 -1.82
C ALA A 20 -28.31 -2.18 -2.32
N ALA A 21 -27.56 -1.51 -3.19
CA ALA A 21 -26.23 -1.96 -3.59
C ALA A 21 -25.28 -1.85 -2.38
N GLY A 22 -24.97 -2.98 -1.76
CA GLY A 22 -23.94 -3.09 -0.75
C GLY A 22 -22.57 -2.79 -1.35
N LEU A 23 -22.12 -1.55 -1.27
CA LEU A 23 -20.73 -1.17 -1.45
C LEU A 23 -19.95 -1.68 -0.24
N GLY A 24 -19.46 -2.92 -0.31
CA GLY A 24 -18.54 -3.46 0.68
C GLY A 24 -17.27 -2.62 0.69
N MET A 25 -17.01 -1.92 1.80
CA MET A 25 -15.74 -1.23 2.02
C MET A 25 -14.64 -2.29 2.07
N ALA A 26 -13.78 -2.34 1.06
CA ALA A 26 -12.56 -3.13 1.13
C ALA A 26 -11.69 -2.57 2.27
N ALA A 27 -11.48 -3.36 3.31
CA ALA A 27 -10.52 -3.01 4.36
C ALA A 27 -9.12 -2.88 3.75
N PRO A 28 -8.28 -1.96 4.23
CA PRO A 28 -6.91 -1.84 3.75
C PRO A 28 -6.17 -3.17 3.96
N ALA A 29 -5.46 -3.62 2.93
CA ALA A 29 -4.63 -4.82 3.01
C ALA A 29 -3.55 -4.59 4.08
N ARG A 30 -3.44 -5.53 5.02
CA ARG A 30 -2.37 -5.52 6.02
C ARG A 30 -1.16 -6.27 5.46
N PRO A 31 0.06 -5.80 5.73
CA PRO A 31 1.26 -6.49 5.27
C PRO A 31 1.33 -7.89 5.89
N ALA A 32 1.73 -8.89 5.10
CA ALA A 32 1.97 -10.24 5.59
C ALA A 32 3.11 -10.31 6.63
N VAL A 33 4.14 -9.48 6.45
CA VAL A 33 5.30 -9.36 7.34
C VAL A 33 5.44 -7.92 7.79
N SER A 34 5.58 -7.72 9.10
CA SER A 34 5.83 -6.41 9.71
C SER A 34 6.77 -6.58 10.90
N VAL A 35 8.03 -6.14 10.76
CA VAL A 35 9.06 -6.31 11.80
C VAL A 35 9.72 -4.97 12.15
N PRO A 36 9.94 -4.69 13.46
CA PRO A 36 10.69 -3.51 13.87
C PRO A 36 12.18 -3.72 13.57
N ILE A 37 12.79 -2.72 12.94
CA ILE A 37 14.23 -2.67 12.67
C ILE A 37 14.72 -1.23 12.86
N GLU A 38 16.02 -0.99 12.66
CA GLU A 38 16.56 0.35 12.60
C GLU A 38 16.82 0.75 11.15
N CYS A 39 16.52 1.99 10.80
CA CYS A 39 16.79 2.55 9.49
C CYS A 39 17.60 3.83 9.61
N ARG A 40 18.31 4.16 8.54
CA ARG A 40 19.00 5.43 8.38
C ARG A 40 18.94 5.85 6.91
N GLN A 41 18.79 7.15 6.68
CA GLN A 41 19.09 7.74 5.37
C GLN A 41 20.40 8.54 5.47
N GLN A 42 21.29 8.35 4.49
CA GLN A 42 22.61 8.97 4.40
C GLN A 42 23.41 8.78 5.72
N HIS A 43 23.93 9.88 6.26
CA HIS A 43 24.73 9.91 7.49
C HIS A 43 23.91 10.35 8.72
N GLN A 44 22.58 10.28 8.65
CA GLN A 44 21.72 10.61 9.80
C GLN A 44 21.94 9.63 10.96
N GLU A 45 21.34 9.90 12.11
CA GLU A 45 21.30 8.91 13.19
C GLU A 45 20.43 7.72 12.80
N TRP A 46 20.74 6.56 13.38
CA TRP A 46 19.85 5.41 13.29
C TRP A 46 18.55 5.72 14.03
N GLN A 47 17.43 5.40 13.42
CA GLN A 47 16.11 5.55 14.01
C GLN A 47 15.32 4.26 13.92
N ASN A 48 14.39 4.08 14.85
CA ASN A 48 13.42 3.00 14.74
C ASN A 48 12.54 3.22 13.51
N CYS A 49 12.34 2.15 12.77
CA CYS A 49 11.46 2.08 11.61
C CYS A 49 10.84 0.67 11.55
N ARG A 50 10.05 0.42 10.52
CA ARG A 50 9.42 -0.89 10.31
C ARG A 50 9.65 -1.35 8.90
N TYR A 51 10.05 -2.61 8.76
CA TYR A 51 10.00 -3.30 7.49
C TYR A 51 8.60 -3.89 7.29
N GLU A 52 8.00 -3.62 6.14
CA GLU A 52 6.69 -4.18 5.79
C GLU A 52 6.71 -4.77 4.39
N SER A 53 6.08 -5.94 4.23
CA SER A 53 5.98 -6.61 2.95
C SER A 53 4.88 -7.65 2.91
N ASP A 54 4.19 -7.75 1.78
CA ASP A 54 3.36 -8.91 1.41
C ASP A 54 4.14 -9.97 0.63
N GLN A 55 5.24 -9.58 -0.01
CA GLN A 55 6.10 -10.43 -0.84
C GLN A 55 7.57 -10.10 -0.51
N PRO A 56 8.10 -10.62 0.61
CA PRO A 56 9.49 -10.43 0.98
C PRO A 56 10.44 -10.76 -0.17
N GLY A 57 11.52 -10.00 -0.31
CA GLY A 57 12.49 -10.17 -1.41
C GLY A 57 12.04 -9.68 -2.78
N ARG A 58 10.74 -9.42 -3.00
CA ARG A 58 10.20 -8.88 -4.26
C ARG A 58 9.70 -7.45 -4.13
N SER A 59 8.93 -7.16 -3.08
CA SER A 59 8.39 -5.82 -2.85
C SER A 59 8.25 -5.57 -1.36
N TRP A 60 8.89 -4.53 -0.86
CA TRP A 60 8.83 -4.17 0.55
C TRP A 60 8.92 -2.66 0.73
N GLN A 61 8.61 -2.20 1.92
CA GLN A 61 8.75 -0.82 2.32
C GLN A 61 9.42 -0.69 3.68
N LEU A 62 10.13 0.42 3.86
CA LEU A 62 10.65 0.88 5.14
C LEU A 62 9.80 2.08 5.57
N GLU A 63 9.03 1.88 6.63
CA GLU A 63 8.22 2.92 7.26
C GLU A 63 9.07 3.66 8.29
N PHE A 64 9.61 4.81 7.88
CA PHE A 64 10.17 5.80 8.80
C PHE A 64 9.01 6.59 9.43
N GLU A 65 9.30 7.35 10.48
CA GLU A 65 8.30 8.19 11.16
C GLU A 65 7.60 9.19 10.22
N ASN A 66 8.35 9.77 9.26
CA ASN A 66 7.86 10.85 8.41
C ASN A 66 7.85 10.52 6.91
N LYS A 67 8.22 9.30 6.53
CA LYS A 67 8.31 8.90 5.12
C LYS A 67 8.28 7.39 4.96
N THR A 68 7.83 6.99 3.79
CA THR A 68 7.92 5.62 3.32
C THR A 68 8.99 5.52 2.24
N VAL A 69 9.83 4.50 2.30
CA VAL A 69 10.74 4.13 1.22
C VAL A 69 10.33 2.79 0.66
N ARG A 70 9.97 2.72 -0.62
CA ARG A 70 9.52 1.48 -1.26
C ARG A 70 10.62 0.87 -2.11
N PHE A 71 10.59 -0.44 -2.20
CA PHE A 71 11.55 -1.23 -2.95
C PHE A 71 10.83 -2.24 -3.83
N HIS A 72 11.38 -2.47 -5.02
CA HIS A 72 10.93 -3.52 -5.91
C HIS A 72 12.13 -4.24 -6.52
N HIS A 73 12.16 -5.56 -6.40
CA HIS A 73 13.13 -6.43 -7.04
C HIS A 73 12.39 -7.32 -8.05
N ASP A 74 12.88 -7.33 -9.29
CA ASP A 74 12.16 -7.98 -10.40
C ASP A 74 12.52 -9.47 -10.60
N GLY A 75 13.36 -10.03 -9.72
CA GLY A 75 13.84 -11.42 -9.80
C GLY A 75 15.00 -11.65 -10.76
N SER A 76 15.39 -10.63 -11.56
CA SER A 76 16.56 -10.69 -12.45
C SER A 76 17.84 -10.13 -11.83
N GLY A 77 17.80 -9.75 -10.55
CA GLY A 77 18.87 -9.01 -9.88
C GLY A 77 18.75 -7.49 -10.01
N ARG A 78 17.74 -6.98 -10.75
CA ARG A 78 17.49 -5.54 -10.83
C ARG A 78 16.54 -5.11 -9.73
N MET A 79 16.93 -4.04 -9.05
CA MET A 79 16.16 -3.48 -7.95
C MET A 79 15.96 -1.98 -8.14
N LYS A 80 14.79 -1.51 -7.72
CA LYS A 80 14.43 -0.10 -7.73
C LYS A 80 13.98 0.35 -6.35
N MET A 81 14.19 1.62 -6.06
CA MET A 81 13.79 2.29 -4.83
C MET A 81 13.00 3.56 -5.16
N GLN A 82 11.96 3.83 -4.38
CA GLN A 82 11.18 5.05 -4.43
C GLN A 82 11.24 5.74 -3.06
N LEU A 83 11.65 7.01 -3.03
CA LEU A 83 11.65 7.82 -1.82
C LEU A 83 10.34 8.62 -1.73
N ASN A 84 9.50 8.34 -0.74
CA ASN A 84 8.15 8.88 -0.59
C ASN A 84 7.21 8.48 -1.75
N ASP A 85 5.91 8.71 -1.56
CA ASP A 85 4.88 8.27 -2.50
C ASP A 85 4.99 8.89 -3.91
N ASN A 86 5.49 10.12 -3.96
CA ASN A 86 5.58 10.89 -5.20
C ASN A 86 7.00 10.91 -5.79
N GLY A 87 7.94 10.13 -5.23
CA GLY A 87 9.29 10.05 -5.76
C GLY A 87 9.38 9.23 -7.05
N ASP A 88 10.42 9.47 -7.84
CA ASP A 88 10.73 8.60 -8.97
C ASP A 88 11.32 7.26 -8.51
N TRP A 89 11.04 6.20 -9.28
CA TRP A 89 11.70 4.91 -9.10
C TRP A 89 13.10 4.95 -9.67
N THR A 90 14.11 4.85 -8.80
CA THR A 90 15.53 4.87 -9.15
C THR A 90 16.15 3.49 -9.01
N GLY A 91 17.07 3.13 -9.90
CA GLY A 91 17.80 1.87 -9.80
C GLY A 91 18.77 1.88 -8.62
N VAL A 92 18.78 0.81 -7.82
CA VAL A 92 19.63 0.68 -6.63
C VAL A 92 20.28 -0.70 -6.57
N GLN A 93 21.36 -0.82 -5.80
CA GLN A 93 22.00 -2.10 -5.49
C GLN A 93 21.97 -2.35 -3.97
N ALA A 94 21.69 -3.58 -3.58
CA ALA A 94 21.81 -4.03 -2.20
C ALA A 94 23.28 -4.32 -1.89
N ARG A 95 23.77 -3.79 -0.77
CA ARG A 95 25.11 -4.09 -0.26
C ARG A 95 25.09 -4.26 1.25
N TRP A 96 25.55 -5.42 1.71
CA TRP A 96 25.88 -5.62 3.11
C TRP A 96 27.13 -4.81 3.46
N ILE A 97 27.03 -3.91 4.43
CA ILE A 97 28.14 -3.05 4.86
C ILE A 97 28.70 -3.43 6.23
N ALA A 98 27.93 -4.18 7.01
CA ALA A 98 28.30 -4.76 8.29
C ALA A 98 27.37 -5.94 8.58
N GLU A 99 27.61 -6.63 9.70
CA GLU A 99 26.70 -7.65 10.18
C GLU A 99 25.28 -7.08 10.30
N ARG A 100 24.32 -7.79 9.69
CA ARG A 100 22.89 -7.45 9.72
C ARG A 100 22.56 -6.02 9.28
N THR A 101 23.45 -5.39 8.51
CA THR A 101 23.28 -4.02 8.01
C THR A 101 23.34 -4.00 6.49
N LEU A 102 22.20 -3.76 5.87
CA LEU A 102 22.02 -3.74 4.42
C LEU A 102 21.72 -2.31 3.96
N CYS A 103 22.38 -1.87 2.89
CA CYS A 103 22.13 -0.57 2.29
C CYS A 103 21.70 -0.70 0.82
N TRP A 104 20.81 0.20 0.43
CA TRP A 104 20.35 0.47 -0.93
C TRP A 104 20.71 1.92 -1.27
N ASN A 105 21.92 2.10 -1.80
CA ASN A 105 22.56 3.40 -1.92
C ASN A 105 22.58 4.12 -0.56
N ASP A 106 21.84 5.22 -0.43
CA ASP A 106 21.82 6.08 0.76
C ASP A 106 20.86 5.60 1.85
N VAL A 107 20.01 4.60 1.59
CA VAL A 107 19.07 4.09 2.59
C VAL A 107 19.60 2.79 3.16
N CYS A 108 19.78 2.73 4.48
CA CYS A 108 20.26 1.55 5.17
C CYS A 108 19.25 1.05 6.19
N ALA A 109 19.24 -0.26 6.39
CA ALA A 109 18.47 -0.98 7.38
C ALA A 109 19.41 -1.84 8.23
N ARG A 110 19.12 -1.96 9.52
CA ARG A 110 19.86 -2.79 10.48
C ARG A 110 18.90 -3.62 11.32
N GLY A 111 19.10 -4.93 11.37
CA GLY A 111 18.25 -5.86 12.12
C GLY A 111 18.06 -7.21 11.43
N GLU A 112 17.00 -7.93 11.80
CA GLU A 112 16.56 -9.11 11.04
C GLU A 112 15.73 -8.61 9.85
N ILE A 113 16.35 -8.57 8.66
CA ILE A 113 15.72 -8.03 7.45
C ILE A 113 15.17 -9.22 6.64
N PRO A 114 13.84 -9.39 6.51
CA PRO A 114 13.24 -10.54 5.84
C PRO A 114 13.27 -10.31 4.32
N LEU A 115 14.24 -10.88 3.61
CA LEU A 115 14.42 -10.68 2.17
C LEU A 115 14.10 -11.94 1.34
N ASP A 116 13.62 -12.99 1.99
CA ASP A 116 13.34 -14.32 1.45
C ASP A 116 11.86 -14.70 1.54
#